data_AF-A0A819NDZ1-F1
#
_entry.id   AF-A0A819NDZ1-F1
#
_cell.length_a   1.000
_cell.length_b   1.000
_cell.length_c   1.000
_cell.angle_alpha   90.00
_cell.angle_beta   90.00
_cell.angle_gamma   90.00
#
_symmetry.space_group_name_H-M   'P 1'
#
loop_
_entity.id
_entity.type
_entity.pdbx_description
1 polymer ?
#
loop_
_entity_poly.entity_id
_entity_poly.type
_entity_poly.pdbx_seq_one_letter_code
_entity_poly.pdbx_strand_id
1 'polypeptide(L)'
;MKRSSSSIDQELTNNDDKLYQESRTKMVRRSSPRPEYNDEKQKESNEQATALDQRVCDKTSYRLPRYSLILGSFSEPPTYVIHFLDSHLTFLQSFQICSLFGRVRIHGYTLHPSTFYSVYNYRTNSPVSIEFINSNTTTTTTTTFLPDIKSFISDIQLADNALFNVQQKGGDIILIRKESNNDLSFINIMREHQTYKNWFLESYNLFEQDKWKQLEQNLHIRLIETTDQIAVIPREVYISTVDHIINRWLNETLEDLPFVVLICGEKDMGKSTFIRYLTNRALNHINSTFSLTYFDCDIGQCEFSIGGCLSYINLDSPLLGPPCSHIKSNPKSDRLLYYGLVSPQTSPVRYLQYVNKLRQLWNIDQKKTNQKRSLILINTMGWGT
;
A
#
# COMPACT_ATOMS: atom_id res chain seq x y z
N MET A 1 36.61 41.74 -27.51
CA MET A 1 36.83 40.45 -26.82
C MET A 1 35.64 39.53 -27.10
N LYS A 2 35.73 38.65 -28.11
CA LYS A 2 34.81 37.52 -28.30
C LYS A 2 35.54 36.28 -27.77
N ARG A 3 34.96 35.56 -26.80
CA ARG A 3 35.51 34.29 -26.31
C ARG A 3 34.82 33.13 -27.03
N SER A 4 35.65 32.16 -27.37
CA SER A 4 35.45 30.90 -28.06
C SER A 4 34.74 29.85 -27.19
N SER A 5 33.71 29.20 -27.72
CA SER A 5 33.13 27.96 -27.18
C SER A 5 32.40 27.18 -28.29
N SER A 6 33.13 26.69 -29.30
CA SER A 6 32.51 25.98 -30.43
C SER A 6 33.25 24.72 -30.90
N SER A 7 34.26 24.25 -30.18
CA SER A 7 35.06 23.09 -30.61
C SER A 7 34.77 21.79 -29.85
N ILE A 8 34.22 21.85 -28.64
CA ILE A 8 33.96 20.64 -27.81
C ILE A 8 32.59 20.02 -28.14
N ASP A 9 31.59 20.83 -28.48
CA ASP A 9 30.25 20.34 -28.84
C ASP A 9 30.20 19.66 -30.22
N GLN A 10 31.15 19.95 -31.12
CA GLN A 10 31.22 19.32 -32.45
C GLN A 10 31.91 17.94 -32.44
N GLU A 11 32.78 17.67 -31.46
CA GLU A 11 33.44 16.36 -31.34
C GLU A 11 32.53 15.29 -30.69
N LEU A 12 31.61 15.70 -29.81
CA LEU A 12 30.64 14.78 -29.19
C LEU A 12 29.56 14.32 -30.19
N THR A 13 29.09 15.20 -31.07
CA THR A 13 28.09 14.85 -32.09
C THR A 13 28.62 13.91 -33.18
N ASN A 14 29.90 14.03 -33.55
CA ASN A 14 30.50 13.20 -34.61
C ASN A 14 30.80 11.76 -34.17
N ASN A 15 30.98 11.50 -32.88
CA ASN A 15 31.20 10.15 -32.36
C ASN A 15 29.89 9.35 -32.21
N ASP A 16 28.78 10.03 -31.87
CA ASP A 16 27.45 9.40 -31.79
C ASP A 16 26.92 9.00 -33.19
N ASP A 17 27.21 9.80 -34.22
CA ASP A 17 26.82 9.49 -35.61
C ASP A 17 27.58 8.29 -36.20
N LYS A 18 28.83 8.04 -35.79
CA LYS A 18 29.59 6.85 -36.21
C LYS A 18 29.06 5.57 -35.56
N LEU A 19 28.72 5.61 -34.27
CA LEU A 19 28.09 4.49 -33.56
C LEU A 19 26.68 4.16 -34.09
N TYR A 20 25.95 5.17 -34.56
CA TYR A 20 24.63 5.04 -35.19
C TYR A 20 24.69 4.39 -36.59
N GLN A 21 25.78 4.60 -37.34
CA GLN A 21 25.95 3.99 -38.68
C GLN A 21 26.43 2.53 -38.60
N GLU A 22 27.29 2.17 -37.64
CA GLU A 22 27.77 0.78 -37.47
C GLU A 22 26.69 -0.18 -36.95
N SER A 23 25.71 0.31 -36.19
CA SER A 23 24.59 -0.50 -35.67
C SER A 23 23.50 -0.74 -36.73
N ARG A 24 23.46 0.06 -37.81
CA ARG A 24 22.46 -0.03 -38.88
C ARG A 24 22.70 -1.17 -39.86
N THR A 25 23.93 -1.71 -39.92
CA THR A 25 24.30 -2.76 -40.89
C THR A 25 24.05 -4.19 -40.42
N LYS A 26 23.58 -4.41 -39.18
CA LYS A 26 23.38 -5.76 -38.60
C LYS A 26 21.94 -6.18 -38.30
N MET A 27 20.92 -5.39 -38.63
CA MET A 27 19.52 -5.83 -38.45
C MET A 27 18.67 -5.55 -39.69
N VAL A 28 18.61 -6.55 -40.57
CA VAL A 28 17.60 -6.64 -41.62
C VAL A 28 16.69 -7.84 -41.33
N ARG A 29 15.37 -7.60 -41.44
CA ARG A 29 14.19 -8.49 -41.26
C ARG A 29 13.54 -8.41 -39.88
N ARG A 30 12.21 -8.35 -39.72
CA ARG A 30 11.02 -8.39 -40.61
C ARG A 30 9.93 -7.60 -39.87
N SER A 31 9.09 -6.86 -40.59
CA SER A 31 7.92 -6.16 -40.04
C SER A 31 6.90 -7.16 -39.50
N SER A 32 6.65 -7.15 -38.19
CA SER A 32 5.50 -7.83 -37.56
C SER A 32 4.37 -6.84 -37.29
N PRO A 33 3.09 -7.24 -37.38
CA PRO A 33 1.95 -6.34 -37.17
C PRO A 33 1.84 -5.87 -35.72
N ARG A 34 1.04 -4.80 -35.50
CA ARG A 34 0.71 -4.22 -34.18
C ARG A 34 0.33 -5.31 -33.15
N PRO A 35 0.73 -5.19 -31.87
CA PRO A 35 0.30 -6.14 -30.86
C PRO A 35 -1.22 -6.00 -30.64
N GLU A 36 -1.95 -7.07 -30.90
CA GLU A 36 -3.33 -7.24 -30.47
C GLU A 36 -3.39 -7.26 -28.95
N TYR A 37 -4.48 -6.68 -28.42
CA TYR A 37 -4.79 -6.65 -27.00
C TYR A 37 -4.97 -8.10 -26.51
N ASN A 38 -4.01 -8.61 -25.73
CA ASN A 38 -3.89 -10.04 -25.48
C ASN A 38 -4.84 -10.51 -24.35
N ASP A 39 -5.95 -11.14 -24.72
CA ASP A 39 -6.96 -11.73 -23.82
C ASP A 39 -6.36 -12.72 -22.79
N GLU A 40 -5.17 -13.26 -23.08
CA GLU A 40 -4.43 -14.16 -22.19
C GLU A 40 -4.01 -13.51 -20.87
N LYS A 41 -3.66 -12.22 -20.85
CA LYS A 41 -3.32 -11.52 -19.60
C LYS A 41 -4.54 -11.30 -18.70
N GLN A 42 -5.70 -11.10 -19.31
CA GLN A 42 -6.97 -11.04 -18.58
C GLN A 42 -7.35 -12.43 -18.05
N LYS A 43 -7.12 -13.50 -18.82
CA LYS A 43 -7.25 -14.88 -18.36
C LYS A 43 -6.34 -15.20 -17.18
N GLU A 44 -5.05 -14.86 -17.22
CA GLU A 44 -4.12 -15.09 -16.10
C GLU A 44 -4.57 -14.36 -14.83
N SER A 45 -5.03 -13.09 -14.94
CA SER A 45 -5.55 -12.34 -13.80
C SER A 45 -6.85 -12.95 -13.25
N ASN A 46 -7.70 -13.49 -14.13
CA ASN A 46 -8.92 -14.19 -13.74
C ASN A 46 -8.60 -15.56 -13.11
N GLU A 47 -7.60 -16.28 -13.60
CA GLU A 47 -7.14 -17.56 -13.06
C GLU A 47 -6.51 -17.38 -11.67
N GLN A 48 -5.72 -16.33 -11.45
CA GLN A 48 -5.20 -15.99 -10.13
C GLN A 48 -6.31 -15.59 -9.14
N ALA A 49 -7.29 -14.81 -9.59
CA ALA A 49 -8.48 -14.50 -8.80
C ALA A 49 -9.30 -15.76 -8.48
N THR A 50 -9.44 -16.68 -9.44
CA THR A 50 -10.14 -17.97 -9.27
C THR A 50 -9.36 -18.91 -8.33
N ALA A 51 -8.03 -18.90 -8.37
CA ALA A 51 -7.18 -19.69 -7.48
C ALA A 51 -7.16 -19.14 -6.04
N LEU A 52 -7.31 -17.82 -5.85
CA LEU A 52 -7.58 -17.24 -4.53
C LEU A 52 -8.99 -17.66 -4.06
N ASP A 53 -9.97 -17.63 -4.96
CA ASP A 53 -11.35 -18.03 -4.67
C ASP A 53 -11.43 -19.50 -4.24
N GLN A 54 -10.75 -20.42 -4.92
CA GLN A 54 -10.65 -21.83 -4.55
C GLN A 54 -9.94 -22.03 -3.20
N ARG A 55 -8.82 -21.34 -2.96
CA ARG A 55 -8.09 -21.42 -1.67
C ARG A 55 -8.91 -20.92 -0.48
N VAL A 56 -9.78 -19.93 -0.70
CA VAL A 56 -10.69 -19.38 0.32
C VAL A 56 -11.98 -20.22 0.43
N CYS A 57 -12.48 -20.79 -0.67
CA CYS A 57 -13.70 -21.63 -0.72
C CYS A 57 -13.50 -23.03 -0.14
N ASP A 58 -12.33 -23.65 -0.31
CA ASP A 58 -12.12 -25.07 0.05
C ASP A 58 -11.97 -25.33 1.55
N LYS A 59 -11.92 -24.28 2.39
CA LYS A 59 -11.89 -24.41 3.87
C LYS A 59 -13.23 -23.99 4.47
N THR A 60 -14.21 -24.88 4.39
CA THR A 60 -15.58 -24.74 4.95
C THR A 60 -15.67 -24.79 6.49
N SER A 61 -14.57 -24.57 7.21
CA SER A 61 -14.57 -24.43 8.67
C SER A 61 -13.74 -23.23 9.08
N TYR A 62 -14.41 -22.12 9.33
CA TYR A 62 -13.83 -20.90 9.84
C TYR A 62 -13.64 -21.00 11.35
N ARG A 63 -12.45 -20.69 11.88
CA ARG A 63 -12.27 -20.47 13.32
C ARG A 63 -12.45 -18.98 13.58
N LEU A 64 -13.48 -18.65 14.37
CA LEU A 64 -13.66 -17.30 14.91
C LEU A 64 -12.37 -16.81 15.60
N PRO A 65 -12.17 -15.49 15.68
CA PRO A 65 -11.11 -14.91 16.50
C PRO A 65 -11.25 -15.51 17.91
N ARG A 66 -10.18 -16.10 18.42
CA ARG A 66 -10.28 -16.93 19.64
C ARG A 66 -10.45 -16.07 20.88
N TYR A 67 -9.97 -14.83 20.84
CA TYR A 67 -9.88 -13.97 22.01
C TYR A 67 -10.58 -12.61 21.82
N SER A 68 -10.76 -12.15 20.58
CA SER A 68 -11.40 -10.87 20.29
C SER A 68 -12.91 -10.95 20.36
N LEU A 69 -13.54 -9.89 20.88
CA LEU A 69 -14.97 -9.84 21.16
C LEU A 69 -15.59 -8.56 20.61
N ILE A 70 -16.72 -8.70 19.90
CA ILE A 70 -17.58 -7.55 19.60
C ILE A 70 -18.37 -7.19 20.86
N LEU A 71 -18.13 -5.99 21.37
CA LEU A 71 -18.82 -5.48 22.54
C LEU A 71 -20.22 -4.98 22.15
N GLY A 72 -20.32 -4.23 21.06
CA GLY A 72 -21.57 -3.69 20.54
C GLY A 72 -21.34 -2.63 19.45
N SER A 73 -22.39 -1.89 19.11
CA SER A 73 -22.34 -0.74 18.19
C SER A 73 -23.13 0.44 18.77
N PHE A 74 -22.76 1.68 18.43
CA PHE A 74 -23.31 2.89 19.10
C PHE A 74 -23.74 4.04 18.17
N SER A 75 -23.82 3.82 16.86
CA SER A 75 -24.18 4.87 15.89
C SER A 75 -25.04 4.33 14.75
N GLU A 76 -25.62 5.23 13.95
CA GLU A 76 -26.24 4.90 12.66
C GLU A 76 -25.61 5.78 11.56
N PRO A 77 -24.93 5.21 10.54
CA PRO A 77 -24.66 3.78 10.36
C PRO A 77 -23.79 3.20 11.49
N PRO A 78 -23.83 1.87 11.72
CA PRO A 78 -23.20 1.23 12.88
C PRO A 78 -21.68 1.37 12.89
N THR A 79 -21.16 1.86 14.00
CA THR A 79 -19.75 1.77 14.39
C THR A 79 -19.63 0.71 15.48
N TYR A 80 -18.90 -0.36 15.19
CA TYR A 80 -18.69 -1.48 16.09
C TYR A 80 -17.47 -1.25 16.99
N VAL A 81 -17.63 -1.56 18.27
CA VAL A 81 -16.56 -1.59 19.26
C VAL A 81 -16.08 -3.03 19.41
N ILE A 82 -14.81 -3.27 19.10
CA ILE A 82 -14.18 -4.58 19.20
C ILE A 82 -13.08 -4.50 20.25
N HIS A 83 -13.18 -5.39 21.23
CA HIS A 83 -12.07 -5.70 22.12
C HIS A 83 -11.15 -6.69 21.41
N PHE A 84 -9.94 -6.23 21.08
CA PHE A 84 -9.01 -6.93 20.23
C PHE A 84 -7.89 -7.55 21.07
N LEU A 85 -7.82 -8.89 21.03
CA LEU A 85 -6.88 -9.70 21.81
C LEU A 85 -6.20 -10.80 20.99
N ASP A 86 -6.54 -10.93 19.71
CA ASP A 86 -5.90 -11.90 18.82
C ASP A 86 -4.64 -11.30 18.20
N SER A 87 -3.68 -12.14 17.82
CA SER A 87 -2.47 -11.69 17.13
C SER A 87 -2.80 -10.94 15.83
N HIS A 88 -3.79 -11.46 15.09
CA HIS A 88 -4.24 -10.86 13.84
C HIS A 88 -5.75 -11.01 13.62
N LEU A 89 -6.31 -10.05 12.88
CA LEU A 89 -7.68 -10.07 12.37
C LEU A 89 -7.65 -9.63 10.91
N THR A 90 -8.27 -10.40 10.01
CA THR A 90 -8.27 -10.08 8.57
C THR A 90 -9.70 -10.03 8.06
N PHE A 91 -10.04 -8.91 7.41
CA PHE A 91 -11.31 -8.76 6.71
C PHE A 91 -11.10 -8.62 5.22
N LEU A 92 -11.99 -9.18 4.40
CA LEU A 92 -12.17 -8.80 3.01
C LEU A 92 -13.10 -7.60 2.91
N GLN A 93 -13.08 -6.97 1.73
CA GLN A 93 -13.76 -5.72 1.41
C GLN A 93 -13.15 -4.53 2.13
N SER A 94 -13.85 -3.41 2.06
CA SER A 94 -13.38 -2.13 2.56
C SER A 94 -14.16 -1.64 3.75
N PHE A 95 -13.43 -1.16 4.74
CA PHE A 95 -13.94 -0.66 6.01
C PHE A 95 -13.07 0.48 6.52
N GLN A 96 -13.61 1.24 7.46
CA GLN A 96 -12.83 2.18 8.24
C GLN A 96 -12.51 1.59 9.60
N ILE A 97 -11.27 1.81 10.06
CA ILE A 97 -10.79 1.37 11.36
C ILE A 97 -10.16 2.51 12.14
N CYS A 98 -10.37 2.52 13.45
CA CYS A 98 -9.74 3.44 14.39
C CYS A 98 -9.24 2.67 15.62
N SER A 99 -8.05 2.99 16.11
CA SER A 99 -7.52 2.48 17.39
C SER A 99 -7.87 3.47 18.50
N LEU A 100 -8.74 3.12 19.44
CA LEU A 100 -9.08 3.98 20.58
C LEU A 100 -8.17 3.73 21.79
N PHE A 101 -7.80 2.47 22.02
CA PHE A 101 -6.95 2.10 23.13
C PHE A 101 -5.95 1.04 22.66
N GLY A 102 -4.69 1.20 23.06
CA GLY A 102 -3.61 0.32 22.66
C GLY A 102 -2.95 0.71 21.34
N ARG A 103 -2.30 -0.26 20.68
CA ARG A 103 -1.54 -0.05 19.46
C ARG A 103 -1.81 -1.16 18.46
N VAL A 104 -2.41 -0.76 17.36
CA VAL A 104 -2.73 -1.64 16.24
C VAL A 104 -1.91 -1.27 15.03
N ARG A 105 -1.44 -2.28 14.30
CA ARG A 105 -0.68 -2.12 13.07
C ARG A 105 -1.43 -2.73 11.90
N ILE A 106 -1.33 -2.11 10.73
CA ILE A 106 -1.81 -2.69 9.47
C ILE A 106 -0.71 -2.55 8.44
N HIS A 107 -0.24 -3.68 7.91
CA HIS A 107 0.78 -3.73 6.86
C HIS A 107 2.00 -2.82 7.12
N GLY A 108 2.50 -2.83 8.37
CA GLY A 108 3.64 -2.01 8.80
C GLY A 108 3.29 -0.65 9.40
N TYR A 109 2.12 -0.08 9.10
CA TYR A 109 1.76 1.23 9.65
C TYR A 109 1.05 1.09 10.99
N THR A 110 1.51 1.81 12.02
CA THR A 110 0.88 1.85 13.34
C THR A 110 -0.17 2.95 13.33
N LEU A 111 -1.43 2.59 13.61
CA LEU A 111 -2.53 3.56 13.55
C LEU A 111 -2.35 4.64 14.62
N HIS A 112 -2.53 5.90 14.24
CA HIS A 112 -2.61 6.96 15.24
C HIS A 112 -3.89 6.79 16.08
N PRO A 113 -3.81 6.97 17.40
CA PRO A 113 -4.98 6.89 18.26
C PRO A 113 -6.10 7.82 17.76
N SER A 114 -7.35 7.38 17.93
CA SER A 114 -8.53 8.21 17.68
C SER A 114 -8.69 8.71 16.23
N THR A 115 -7.93 8.15 15.28
CA THR A 115 -7.97 8.51 13.86
C THR A 115 -8.54 7.36 13.05
N PHE A 116 -9.51 7.65 12.16
CA PHE A 116 -10.06 6.66 11.23
C PHE A 116 -9.20 6.54 9.97
N TYR A 117 -8.95 5.31 9.56
CA TYR A 117 -8.25 4.96 8.33
C TYR A 117 -9.12 4.05 7.48
N SER A 118 -9.15 4.30 6.18
CA SER A 118 -9.77 3.40 5.21
C SER A 118 -8.82 2.25 4.87
N VAL A 119 -9.35 1.02 4.92
CA VAL A 119 -8.67 -0.21 4.53
C VAL A 119 -9.42 -0.81 3.36
N TYR A 120 -8.71 -1.25 2.33
CA TYR A 120 -9.30 -1.81 1.11
C TYR A 120 -8.73 -3.20 0.83
N ASN A 121 -9.45 -4.26 1.21
CA ASN A 121 -9.07 -5.66 0.98
C ASN A 121 -9.94 -6.30 -0.12
N TYR A 122 -9.82 -5.79 -1.34
CA TYR A 122 -10.46 -6.40 -2.51
C TYR A 122 -9.76 -7.70 -2.91
N ARG A 123 -10.47 -8.61 -3.57
CA ARG A 123 -9.94 -9.93 -3.99
C ARG A 123 -8.87 -9.87 -5.10
N THR A 124 -8.46 -8.68 -5.52
CA THR A 124 -7.41 -8.47 -6.53
C THR A 124 -6.00 -8.66 -5.99
N ASN A 125 -5.83 -8.60 -4.66
CA ASN A 125 -4.53 -8.65 -3.99
C ASN A 125 -4.64 -9.44 -2.68
N SER A 126 -3.51 -9.85 -2.13
CA SER A 126 -3.47 -10.44 -0.79
C SER A 126 -3.97 -9.42 0.25
N PRO A 127 -5.00 -9.73 1.05
CA PRO A 127 -5.52 -8.83 2.07
C PRO A 127 -4.46 -8.50 3.13
N VAL A 128 -4.53 -7.28 3.64
CA VAL A 128 -3.75 -6.85 4.80
C VAL A 128 -4.50 -7.18 6.10
N SER A 129 -3.75 -7.63 7.09
CA SER A 129 -4.28 -7.96 8.41
C SER A 129 -4.09 -6.81 9.40
N ILE A 130 -5.05 -6.71 10.31
CA ILE A 130 -4.95 -5.94 11.55
C ILE A 130 -4.09 -6.76 12.50
N GLU A 131 -2.97 -6.20 12.95
CA GLU A 131 -1.99 -6.83 13.82
C GLU A 131 -2.05 -6.20 15.21
N PHE A 132 -2.16 -7.06 16.23
CA PHE A 132 -2.08 -6.65 17.62
C PHE A 132 -0.62 -6.47 18.04
N ILE A 133 -0.27 -5.27 18.53
CA ILE A 133 1.07 -5.02 19.07
C ILE A 133 1.00 -5.18 20.59
N ASN A 134 1.59 -6.26 21.10
CA ASN A 134 1.68 -6.47 22.53
C ASN A 134 2.53 -5.36 23.19
N SER A 135 1.90 -4.52 24.00
CA SER A 135 2.48 -3.34 24.64
C SER A 135 3.29 -3.65 25.92
N ASN A 136 3.55 -4.92 26.22
CA ASN A 136 4.32 -5.38 27.39
C ASN A 136 5.77 -4.85 27.49
N THR A 137 6.25 -4.02 26.55
CA THR A 137 7.63 -3.49 26.52
C THR A 137 7.75 -1.98 26.69
N THR A 138 6.67 -1.24 26.98
CA THR A 138 6.77 0.17 27.41
C THR A 138 6.22 0.36 28.82
N THR A 139 7.11 0.23 29.81
CA THR A 139 6.95 0.67 31.21
C THR A 139 6.89 2.19 31.33
N THR A 140 5.92 2.81 30.67
CA THR A 140 5.62 4.23 30.88
C THR A 140 4.10 4.44 30.96
N THR A 141 3.64 4.49 32.21
CA THR A 141 2.40 5.13 32.69
C THR A 141 1.07 4.60 32.14
N THR A 142 0.58 3.54 32.76
CA THR A 142 -0.77 2.96 32.67
C THR A 142 -1.90 3.82 33.27
N THR A 143 -1.76 5.13 33.42
CA THR A 143 -2.68 5.89 34.29
C THR A 143 -3.33 7.17 33.76
N THR A 144 -3.25 7.56 32.48
CA THR A 144 -3.84 8.87 32.06
C THR A 144 -4.61 8.98 30.75
N PHE A 145 -4.76 7.95 29.91
CA PHE A 145 -5.48 8.07 28.61
C PHE A 145 -6.90 7.44 28.56
N LEU A 146 -7.46 7.04 29.69
CA LEU A 146 -8.80 6.48 29.77
C LEU A 146 -10.00 7.45 29.60
N PRO A 147 -9.87 8.79 29.77
CA PRO A 147 -11.03 9.69 29.64
C PRO A 147 -11.65 9.76 28.23
N ASP A 148 -10.89 9.47 27.17
CA ASP A 148 -11.33 9.76 25.80
C ASP A 148 -12.19 8.65 25.17
N ILE A 149 -12.19 7.41 25.68
CA ILE A 149 -13.05 6.35 25.11
C ILE A 149 -14.53 6.77 25.14
N LYS A 150 -14.94 7.45 26.23
CA LYS A 150 -16.31 7.95 26.41
C LYS A 150 -16.65 9.15 25.50
N SER A 151 -15.67 9.85 24.95
CA SER A 151 -15.92 10.91 23.97
C SER A 151 -16.13 10.36 22.56
N PHE A 152 -15.56 9.19 22.26
CA PHE A 152 -15.73 8.51 20.98
C PHE A 152 -16.92 7.55 20.94
N ILE A 153 -17.24 6.88 22.05
CA ILE A 153 -18.38 5.96 22.16
C ILE A 153 -19.51 6.70 22.88
N SER A 154 -20.55 7.09 22.14
CA SER A 154 -21.71 7.82 22.69
C SER A 154 -22.55 6.99 23.66
N ASP A 155 -22.54 5.66 23.51
CA ASP A 155 -23.17 4.73 24.45
C ASP A 155 -22.29 4.53 25.69
N ILE A 156 -22.73 5.11 26.81
CA ILE A 156 -22.01 5.09 28.08
C ILE A 156 -21.81 3.66 28.60
N GLN A 157 -22.83 2.79 28.48
CA GLN A 157 -22.73 1.41 28.96
C GLN A 157 -21.74 0.62 28.12
N LEU A 158 -21.75 0.82 26.80
CA LEU A 158 -20.78 0.19 25.90
C LEU A 158 -19.35 0.66 26.18
N ALA A 159 -19.17 1.96 26.44
CA ALA A 159 -17.87 2.53 26.80
C ALA A 159 -17.35 1.95 28.13
N ASP A 160 -18.21 1.84 29.15
CA ASP A 160 -17.87 1.23 30.44
C ASP A 160 -17.53 -0.25 30.29
N ASN A 161 -18.27 -0.98 29.46
CA ASN A 161 -17.98 -2.39 29.14
C ASN A 161 -16.63 -2.55 28.42
N ALA A 162 -16.29 -1.65 27.49
CA ALA A 162 -14.99 -1.66 26.81
C ALA A 162 -13.85 -1.43 27.79
N LEU A 163 -14.00 -0.43 28.66
CA LEU A 163 -13.03 -0.13 29.71
C LEU A 163 -12.83 -1.32 30.66
N PHE A 164 -13.92 -1.93 31.11
CA PHE A 164 -13.88 -3.08 31.99
C PHE A 164 -13.14 -4.26 31.35
N ASN A 165 -13.40 -4.57 30.08
CA ASN A 165 -12.72 -5.68 29.40
C ASN A 165 -11.21 -5.46 29.27
N VAL A 166 -10.78 -4.24 28.93
CA VAL A 166 -9.35 -3.89 28.88
C VAL A 166 -8.70 -4.00 30.25
N GLN A 167 -9.34 -3.49 31.30
CA GLN A 167 -8.79 -3.54 32.66
C GLN A 167 -8.66 -4.97 33.19
N GLN A 168 -9.60 -5.85 32.86
CA GLN A 168 -9.62 -7.24 33.36
C GLN A 168 -8.77 -8.19 32.52
N LYS A 169 -8.74 -8.02 31.19
CA LYS A 169 -8.15 -9.00 30.26
C LYS A 169 -6.97 -8.45 29.47
N GLY A 170 -6.63 -7.16 29.61
CA GLY A 170 -5.70 -6.47 28.72
C GLY A 170 -6.27 -6.27 27.32
N GLY A 171 -5.42 -6.04 26.33
CA GLY A 171 -5.83 -5.90 24.92
C GLY A 171 -6.18 -4.47 24.49
N ASP A 172 -6.60 -4.37 23.24
CA ASP A 172 -6.82 -3.10 22.54
C ASP A 172 -8.31 -2.87 22.28
N ILE A 173 -8.71 -1.61 22.13
CA ILE A 173 -10.06 -1.25 21.66
C ILE A 173 -9.94 -0.65 20.27
N ILE A 174 -10.54 -1.32 19.29
CA ILE A 174 -10.68 -0.81 17.93
C ILE A 174 -12.14 -0.52 17.61
N LEU A 175 -12.35 0.48 16.77
CA LEU A 175 -13.62 0.76 16.14
C LEU A 175 -13.57 0.35 14.68
N ILE A 176 -14.64 -0.29 14.19
CA ILE A 176 -14.81 -0.60 12.77
C ILE A 176 -16.18 -0.08 12.30
N ARG A 177 -16.20 0.60 11.15
CA ARG A 177 -17.43 1.08 10.52
C ARG A 177 -17.35 0.99 8.99
N LYS A 178 -18.47 1.26 8.33
CA LYS A 178 -18.59 1.18 6.87
C LYS A 178 -17.65 2.18 6.18
N GLU A 179 -17.00 1.75 5.10
CA GLU A 179 -16.24 2.64 4.23
C GLU A 179 -17.18 3.41 3.30
N SER A 180 -17.20 4.75 3.43
CA SER A 180 -18.08 5.62 2.65
C SER A 180 -17.84 5.54 1.15
N ASN A 181 -16.59 5.29 0.73
CA ASN A 181 -16.27 5.15 -0.69
C ASN A 181 -16.93 3.92 -1.33
N ASN A 182 -17.43 2.96 -0.54
CA ASN A 182 -18.16 1.81 -1.06
C ASN A 182 -19.45 2.19 -1.77
N ASP A 183 -20.02 3.35 -1.41
CA ASP A 183 -21.29 3.83 -1.98
C ASP A 183 -21.08 4.73 -3.20
N LEU A 184 -19.84 4.94 -3.64
CA LEU A 184 -19.54 5.73 -4.84
C LEU A 184 -20.10 5.03 -6.08
N SER A 185 -20.70 5.81 -6.99
CA SER A 185 -21.30 5.32 -8.23
C SER A 185 -20.35 4.46 -9.06
N PHE A 186 -19.07 4.83 -9.12
CA PHE A 186 -18.05 4.04 -9.81
C PHE A 186 -17.86 2.64 -9.19
N ILE A 187 -17.80 2.54 -7.86
CA ILE A 187 -17.67 1.24 -7.18
C ILE A 187 -18.92 0.39 -7.40
N ASN A 188 -20.10 1.01 -7.39
CA ASN A 188 -21.36 0.30 -7.70
C ASN A 188 -21.38 -0.22 -9.14
N ILE A 189 -20.95 0.59 -10.11
CA ILE A 189 -20.80 0.15 -11.52
C ILE A 189 -19.82 -1.03 -11.61
N MET A 190 -18.68 -0.96 -10.91
CA MET A 190 -17.71 -2.05 -10.89
C MET A 190 -18.28 -3.32 -10.26
N ARG A 191 -19.08 -3.22 -9.18
CA ARG A 191 -19.76 -4.37 -8.56
C ARG A 191 -20.73 -5.08 -9.51
N GLU A 192 -21.45 -4.31 -10.33
CA GLU A 192 -22.42 -4.84 -11.30
C GLU A 192 -21.77 -5.34 -12.60
N HIS A 193 -20.58 -4.85 -12.92
CA HIS A 193 -19.89 -5.21 -14.15
C HIS A 193 -19.45 -6.67 -14.17
N GLN A 194 -19.75 -7.39 -15.26
CA GLN A 194 -19.53 -8.84 -15.36
C GLN A 194 -18.07 -9.27 -15.11
N THR A 195 -17.11 -8.46 -15.52
CA THR A 195 -15.67 -8.71 -15.32
C THR A 195 -15.23 -8.52 -13.87
N TYR A 196 -15.87 -7.59 -13.13
CA TYR A 196 -15.37 -7.11 -11.84
C TYR A 196 -16.24 -7.55 -10.66
N LYS A 197 -17.44 -8.09 -10.91
CA LYS A 197 -18.32 -8.62 -9.86
C LYS A 197 -17.60 -9.59 -8.90
N ASN A 198 -16.67 -10.39 -9.43
CA ASN A 198 -15.90 -11.35 -8.65
C ASN A 198 -14.92 -10.70 -7.67
N TRP A 199 -14.53 -9.44 -7.89
CA TRP A 199 -13.68 -8.70 -6.95
C TRP A 199 -14.40 -8.44 -5.63
N PHE A 200 -15.73 -8.40 -5.68
CA PHE A 200 -16.61 -8.08 -4.58
C PHE A 200 -17.49 -9.25 -4.12
N LEU A 201 -17.36 -10.44 -4.72
CA LEU A 201 -18.24 -11.59 -4.43
C LEU A 201 -18.24 -11.97 -2.94
N GLU A 202 -19.45 -12.07 -2.40
CA GLU A 202 -19.79 -12.39 -1.01
C GLU A 202 -20.24 -13.87 -0.84
N SER A 203 -19.76 -14.80 -1.66
CA SER A 203 -20.30 -16.16 -1.71
C SER A 203 -19.79 -17.07 -0.56
N TYR A 204 -20.22 -16.84 0.68
CA TYR A 204 -19.98 -17.79 1.79
C TYR A 204 -21.13 -17.82 2.79
N ASN A 205 -21.49 -19.03 3.23
CA ASN A 205 -22.54 -19.28 4.21
C ASN A 205 -22.29 -18.48 5.49
N LEU A 206 -23.33 -17.75 5.93
CA LEU A 206 -23.32 -16.97 7.15
C LEU A 206 -23.78 -17.86 8.32
N PHE A 207 -22.88 -18.20 9.25
CA PHE A 207 -23.23 -19.00 10.44
C PHE A 207 -24.18 -18.22 11.38
N GLU A 208 -25.32 -18.81 11.75
CA GLU A 208 -26.38 -18.11 12.52
C GLU A 208 -25.96 -17.68 13.95
N GLN A 209 -26.44 -16.50 14.35
CA GLN A 209 -26.46 -15.92 15.71
C GLN A 209 -25.13 -15.45 16.36
N ASP A 210 -24.13 -15.02 15.59
CA ASP A 210 -22.95 -14.32 16.13
C ASP A 210 -23.01 -12.80 15.86
N LYS A 211 -22.58 -11.98 16.84
CA LYS A 211 -22.33 -10.54 16.64
C LYS A 211 -21.40 -10.29 15.46
N TRP A 212 -20.47 -11.21 15.18
CA TRP A 212 -19.59 -11.13 14.01
C TRP A 212 -20.36 -11.18 12.69
N LYS A 213 -21.38 -12.04 12.57
CA LYS A 213 -22.26 -12.08 11.39
C LYS A 213 -23.04 -10.79 11.22
N GLN A 214 -23.53 -10.21 12.31
CA GLN A 214 -24.23 -8.93 12.25
C GLN A 214 -23.29 -7.81 11.76
N LEU A 215 -22.05 -7.78 12.24
CA LEU A 215 -21.02 -6.85 11.78
C LEU A 215 -20.71 -7.03 10.29
N GLU A 216 -20.51 -8.27 9.83
CA GLU A 216 -20.29 -8.58 8.42
C GLU A 216 -21.42 -8.06 7.52
N GLN A 217 -22.67 -8.32 7.91
CA GLN A 217 -23.86 -7.88 7.19
C GLN A 217 -24.00 -6.36 7.16
N ASN A 218 -23.85 -5.71 8.32
CA ASN A 218 -24.06 -4.27 8.44
C ASN A 218 -22.99 -3.44 7.74
N LEU A 219 -21.76 -3.95 7.67
CA LEU A 219 -20.63 -3.23 7.08
C LEU A 219 -20.28 -3.70 5.66
N HIS A 220 -20.89 -4.78 5.18
CA HIS A 220 -20.53 -5.46 3.94
C HIS A 220 -19.04 -5.85 3.90
N ILE A 221 -18.57 -6.44 4.99
CA ILE A 221 -17.22 -7.00 5.10
C ILE A 221 -17.27 -8.47 5.47
N ARG A 222 -16.16 -9.18 5.26
CA ARG A 222 -16.08 -10.61 5.60
C ARG A 222 -14.85 -10.90 6.41
N LEU A 223 -15.03 -11.51 7.57
CA LEU A 223 -13.93 -11.98 8.36
C LEU A 223 -13.39 -13.30 7.78
N ILE A 224 -12.06 -13.39 7.62
CA ILE A 224 -11.39 -14.55 7.01
C ILE A 224 -10.25 -15.07 7.87
N GLU A 225 -9.87 -16.33 7.64
CA GLU A 225 -8.83 -16.98 8.43
C GLU A 225 -7.50 -16.28 8.12
N THR A 226 -6.82 -15.81 9.17
CA THR A 226 -5.54 -15.14 8.98
C THR A 226 -4.44 -16.19 8.93
N THR A 227 -3.97 -16.49 7.72
CA THR A 227 -2.80 -17.35 7.46
C THR A 227 -1.85 -16.66 6.50
N ASP A 228 -0.58 -17.04 6.51
CA ASP A 228 0.43 -16.54 5.57
C ASP A 228 0.17 -16.96 4.11
N GLN A 229 -0.71 -17.94 3.90
CA GLN A 229 -1.19 -18.35 2.58
C GLN A 229 -2.28 -17.43 2.02
N ILE A 230 -2.98 -16.70 2.90
CA ILE A 230 -4.16 -15.91 2.56
C ILE A 230 -3.87 -14.42 2.68
N ALA A 231 -3.21 -13.98 3.76
CA ALA A 231 -2.98 -12.58 4.06
C ALA A 231 -1.49 -12.22 4.03
N VAL A 232 -1.19 -10.92 3.88
CA VAL A 232 0.19 -10.43 3.91
C VAL A 232 0.70 -10.41 5.36
N ILE A 233 1.40 -11.48 5.74
CA ILE A 233 2.09 -11.59 7.03
C ILE A 233 3.61 -11.54 6.78
N PRO A 234 4.29 -10.44 7.11
CA PRO A 234 5.73 -10.30 6.88
C PRO A 234 6.50 -11.28 7.78
N ARG A 235 7.47 -11.99 7.20
CA ARG A 235 8.38 -12.87 7.96
C ARG A 235 9.35 -12.04 8.80
N GLU A 236 9.92 -12.62 9.85
CA GLU A 236 10.87 -11.95 10.75
C GLU A 236 12.08 -11.36 10.00
N VAL A 237 12.60 -12.05 8.99
CA VAL A 237 13.70 -11.55 8.14
C VAL A 237 13.29 -10.28 7.37
N TYR A 238 12.04 -10.21 6.90
CA TYR A 238 11.51 -9.00 6.26
C TYR A 238 11.43 -7.84 7.25
N ILE A 239 10.89 -8.11 8.44
CA ILE A 239 10.72 -7.11 9.50
C ILE A 239 12.08 -6.55 9.92
N SER A 240 13.03 -7.42 10.27
CA SER A 240 14.38 -7.02 10.70
C SER A 240 15.14 -6.23 9.64
N THR A 241 15.01 -6.61 8.36
CA THR A 241 15.62 -5.85 7.25
C THR A 241 15.03 -4.44 7.16
N VAL A 242 13.72 -4.33 7.26
CA VAL A 242 13.03 -3.02 7.22
C VAL A 242 13.40 -2.17 8.44
N ASP A 243 13.46 -2.77 9.64
CA ASP A 243 13.91 -2.11 10.86
C ASP A 243 15.33 -1.57 10.71
N HIS A 244 16.23 -2.37 10.12
CA HIS A 244 17.60 -1.94 9.86
C HIS A 244 17.66 -0.73 8.93
N ILE A 245 16.88 -0.75 7.83
CA ILE A 245 16.79 0.36 6.88
C ILE A 245 16.28 1.63 7.57
N ILE A 246 15.18 1.52 8.31
CA ILE A 246 14.58 2.66 9.03
C ILE A 246 15.55 3.22 10.07
N ASN A 247 16.15 2.35 10.89
CA ASN A 247 17.11 2.77 11.91
C ASN A 247 18.31 3.48 11.29
N ARG A 248 18.81 3.00 10.14
CA ARG A 248 19.90 3.68 9.43
C ARG A 248 19.49 5.07 8.96
N TRP A 249 18.33 5.20 8.32
CA TRP A 249 17.81 6.50 7.85
C TRP A 249 17.60 7.50 9.00
N LEU A 250 16.99 7.07 10.10
CA LEU A 250 16.70 7.92 11.25
C LEU A 250 17.97 8.41 11.93
N ASN A 251 18.98 7.56 12.01
CA ASN A 251 20.25 7.94 12.61
C ASN A 251 21.03 8.81 11.63
N GLU A 252 21.32 8.35 10.39
CA GLU A 252 22.28 8.90 9.40
C GLU A 252 23.08 10.10 9.97
N THR A 253 23.22 11.26 9.34
CA THR A 253 23.74 12.55 9.90
C THR A 253 24.16 13.44 8.74
N LEU A 254 24.22 12.89 7.52
CA LEU A 254 24.37 13.63 6.28
C LEU A 254 23.16 14.56 6.11
N GLU A 255 23.24 15.77 6.66
CA GLU A 255 22.16 16.76 6.69
C GLU A 255 21.72 17.21 5.29
N ASP A 256 22.59 17.05 4.29
CA ASP A 256 22.38 17.55 2.92
C ASP A 256 22.04 16.49 1.87
N LEU A 257 22.07 15.19 2.21
CA LEU A 257 21.83 14.13 1.23
C LEU A 257 20.60 13.28 1.58
N PRO A 258 19.75 12.96 0.58
CA PRO A 258 18.65 12.04 0.80
C PRO A 258 19.16 10.62 1.06
N PHE A 259 18.48 9.89 1.94
CA PHE A 259 18.69 8.46 2.10
C PHE A 259 17.93 7.72 1.01
N VAL A 260 18.62 7.02 0.11
CA VAL A 260 18.01 6.38 -1.06
C VAL A 260 18.02 4.86 -0.92
N VAL A 261 16.85 4.25 -1.07
CA VAL A 261 16.67 2.79 -1.11
C VAL A 261 16.11 2.41 -2.47
N LEU A 262 16.87 1.60 -3.21
CA LEU A 262 16.47 1.04 -4.49
C LEU A 262 15.95 -0.39 -4.29
N ILE A 263 14.73 -0.67 -4.72
CA ILE A 263 14.12 -1.99 -4.65
C ILE A 263 14.16 -2.58 -6.06
N CYS A 264 15.01 -3.60 -6.25
CA CYS A 264 15.21 -4.28 -7.52
C CYS A 264 15.17 -5.80 -7.36
N GLY A 265 15.03 -6.50 -8.49
CA GLY A 265 14.88 -7.95 -8.57
C GLY A 265 13.92 -8.37 -9.68
N GLU A 266 13.84 -9.67 -9.94
CA GLU A 266 13.02 -10.22 -11.01
C GLU A 266 11.52 -9.98 -10.81
N LYS A 267 10.73 -10.20 -11.86
CA LYS A 267 9.26 -10.15 -11.78
C LYS A 267 8.76 -11.17 -10.75
N ASP A 268 7.68 -10.82 -10.05
CA ASP A 268 6.97 -11.69 -9.10
C ASP A 268 7.78 -12.14 -7.85
N MET A 269 8.91 -11.48 -7.55
CA MET A 269 9.73 -11.72 -6.35
C MET A 269 9.25 -10.97 -5.08
N GLY A 270 8.07 -10.35 -5.11
CA GLY A 270 7.51 -9.64 -3.95
C GLY A 270 8.05 -8.23 -3.70
N LYS A 271 8.68 -7.59 -4.71
CA LYS A 271 9.20 -6.20 -4.63
C LYS A 271 8.15 -5.19 -4.17
N SER A 272 6.98 -5.20 -4.80
CA SER A 272 5.87 -4.28 -4.48
C SER A 272 5.36 -4.50 -3.05
N THR A 273 5.30 -5.75 -2.58
CA THR A 273 4.94 -6.08 -1.21
C THR A 273 5.97 -5.55 -0.21
N PHE A 274 7.26 -5.73 -0.50
CA PHE A 274 8.35 -5.25 0.35
C PHE A 274 8.36 -3.72 0.44
N ILE A 275 8.31 -3.02 -0.70
CA ILE A 275 8.38 -1.56 -0.71
C ILE A 275 7.14 -0.92 -0.09
N ARG A 276 5.94 -1.52 -0.24
CA ARG A 276 4.73 -1.05 0.44
C ARG A 276 4.82 -1.20 1.95
N TYR A 277 5.32 -2.35 2.43
CA TYR A 277 5.56 -2.55 3.85
C TYR A 277 6.62 -1.58 4.41
N LEU A 278 7.74 -1.38 3.71
CA LEU A 278 8.78 -0.40 4.07
C LEU A 278 8.23 1.03 4.09
N THR A 279 7.41 1.39 3.09
CA THR A 279 6.74 2.69 2.99
C THR A 279 5.88 2.94 4.22
N ASN A 280 5.01 1.99 4.57
CA ASN A 280 4.15 2.06 5.74
C ASN A 280 4.95 2.11 7.04
N ARG A 281 6.08 1.39 7.14
CA ARG A 281 6.99 1.49 8.29
C ARG A 281 7.63 2.87 8.40
N ALA A 282 8.11 3.44 7.30
CA ALA A 282 8.70 4.77 7.26
C ALA A 282 7.69 5.87 7.62
N LEU A 283 6.43 5.75 7.20
CA LEU A 283 5.37 6.72 7.47
C LEU A 283 5.11 6.95 8.97
N ASN A 284 5.43 5.98 9.84
CA ASN A 284 5.36 6.17 11.30
C ASN A 284 6.31 7.26 11.83
N HIS A 285 7.32 7.67 11.05
CA HIS A 285 8.37 8.60 11.47
C HIS A 285 8.29 9.96 10.78
N ILE A 286 7.34 10.15 9.85
CA ILE A 286 7.21 11.39 9.08
C ILE A 286 6.67 12.52 9.94
N ASN A 287 7.36 13.65 9.91
CA ASN A 287 7.05 14.82 10.72
C ASN A 287 7.65 16.10 10.11
N SER A 288 7.91 17.12 10.94
CA SER A 288 8.56 18.37 10.49
C SER A 288 10.01 18.16 10.03
N THR A 289 10.70 17.14 10.54
CA THR A 289 12.11 16.82 10.28
C THR A 289 12.27 15.81 9.14
N PHE A 290 11.45 14.77 9.12
CA PHE A 290 11.55 13.66 8.17
C PHE A 290 10.49 13.75 7.06
N SER A 291 10.88 13.41 5.82
CA SER A 291 9.98 13.29 4.67
C SER A 291 10.20 11.98 3.91
N LEU A 292 9.18 11.53 3.19
CA LEU A 292 9.21 10.30 2.39
C LEU A 292 8.78 10.63 0.97
N THR A 293 9.66 10.32 0.01
CA THR A 293 9.35 10.37 -1.41
C THR A 293 9.40 8.97 -1.98
N TYR A 294 8.36 8.58 -2.71
CA TYR A 294 8.30 7.32 -3.45
C TYR A 294 8.48 7.60 -4.94
N PHE A 295 9.46 6.96 -5.57
CA PHE A 295 9.65 6.95 -7.00
C PHE A 295 9.15 5.64 -7.56
N ASP A 296 8.17 5.73 -8.44
CA ASP A 296 7.66 4.59 -9.17
C ASP A 296 8.25 4.57 -10.58
N CYS A 297 9.24 3.70 -10.77
CA CYS A 297 9.87 3.46 -12.07
C CYS A 297 9.42 2.13 -12.69
N ASP A 298 8.43 1.43 -12.09
CA ASP A 298 7.79 0.28 -12.73
C ASP A 298 6.61 0.75 -13.60
N ILE A 299 6.85 0.92 -14.90
CA ILE A 299 5.85 1.33 -15.88
C ILE A 299 4.84 0.22 -16.22
N GLY A 300 5.10 -1.03 -15.81
CA GLY A 300 4.21 -2.17 -16.04
C GLY A 300 3.14 -2.30 -14.96
N GLN A 301 3.53 -2.16 -13.70
CA GLN A 301 2.66 -2.27 -12.52
C GLN A 301 2.89 -1.08 -11.59
N CYS A 302 2.32 0.07 -11.95
CA CYS A 302 2.43 1.27 -11.14
C CYS A 302 1.62 1.16 -9.84
N GLU A 303 2.12 1.80 -8.78
CA GLU A 303 1.50 1.91 -7.45
C GLU A 303 0.55 3.12 -7.36
N PHE A 304 0.97 4.27 -7.87
CA PHE A 304 0.27 5.55 -7.69
C PHE A 304 -0.36 6.13 -8.96
N SER A 305 -0.24 5.42 -10.08
CA SER A 305 -0.68 5.90 -11.40
C SER A 305 -1.23 4.78 -12.26
N ILE A 306 -1.79 5.14 -13.42
CA ILE A 306 -2.09 4.16 -14.46
C ILE A 306 -0.81 3.60 -15.07
N GLY A 307 -0.90 2.40 -15.67
CA GLY A 307 0.20 1.76 -16.38
C GLY A 307 0.81 2.65 -17.46
N GLY A 308 2.12 2.52 -17.64
CA GLY A 308 2.91 3.29 -18.61
C GLY A 308 3.33 4.66 -18.12
N CYS A 309 3.32 4.89 -16.81
CA CYS A 309 3.76 6.14 -16.18
C CYS A 309 4.98 5.92 -15.30
N LEU A 310 5.88 6.89 -15.28
CA LEU A 310 6.86 7.03 -14.20
C LEU A 310 6.42 8.18 -13.32
N SER A 311 6.54 8.03 -12.00
CA SER A 311 6.13 9.10 -11.10
C SER A 311 7.02 9.20 -9.88
N TYR A 312 7.01 10.37 -9.24
CA TYR A 312 7.33 10.43 -7.82
C TYR A 312 6.24 11.18 -7.07
N ILE A 313 6.03 10.74 -5.83
CA ILE A 313 5.03 11.28 -4.91
C ILE A 313 5.65 11.47 -3.53
N ASN A 314 5.31 12.57 -2.87
CA ASN A 314 5.59 12.74 -1.44
C ASN A 314 4.46 12.12 -0.63
N LEU A 315 4.79 11.22 0.29
CA LEU A 315 3.82 10.44 1.04
C LEU A 315 3.64 10.95 2.46
N ASP A 316 2.38 11.07 2.84
CA ASP A 316 1.89 11.53 4.15
C ASP A 316 0.77 10.63 4.71
N SER A 317 0.32 9.63 3.94
CA SER A 317 -0.78 8.73 4.27
C SER A 317 -0.39 7.27 4.01
N PRO A 318 -0.83 6.32 4.85
CA PRO A 318 -0.48 4.91 4.69
C PRO A 318 -1.15 4.24 3.49
N LEU A 319 -0.48 3.22 2.95
CA LEU A 319 -0.94 2.38 1.85
C LEU A 319 -1.64 1.14 2.43
N LEU A 320 -2.94 1.27 2.70
CA LEU A 320 -3.77 0.24 3.33
C LEU A 320 -4.73 -0.43 2.33
N GLY A 321 -4.29 -0.59 1.09
CA GLY A 321 -5.09 -1.16 0.01
C GLY A 321 -4.29 -1.39 -1.27
N PRO A 322 -4.94 -1.91 -2.34
CA PRO A 322 -4.31 -2.10 -3.64
C PRO A 322 -4.01 -0.76 -4.33
N PRO A 323 -3.15 -0.74 -5.37
CA PRO A 323 -2.76 0.49 -6.10
C PRO A 323 -3.94 1.41 -6.47
N CYS A 324 -5.02 0.81 -6.98
CA CYS A 324 -6.22 1.55 -7.40
C CYS A 324 -6.94 2.29 -6.26
N SER A 325 -6.69 1.94 -4.99
CA SER A 325 -7.33 2.56 -3.82
C SER A 325 -6.71 3.92 -3.44
N HIS A 326 -5.54 4.26 -3.97
CA HIS A 326 -4.79 5.46 -3.57
C HIS A 326 -4.19 6.24 -4.74
N ILE A 327 -4.76 6.08 -5.95
CA ILE A 327 -4.46 6.95 -7.09
C ILE A 327 -5.03 8.34 -6.80
N LYS A 328 -4.17 9.32 -6.52
CA LYS A 328 -4.58 10.70 -6.21
C LYS A 328 -4.96 11.42 -7.52
N SER A 329 -6.12 12.08 -7.53
CA SER A 329 -6.61 12.83 -8.70
C SER A 329 -5.91 14.17 -8.91
N ASN A 330 -5.27 14.74 -7.87
CA ASN A 330 -4.55 16.01 -7.99
C ASN A 330 -3.51 16.20 -6.87
N PRO A 331 -2.25 15.79 -7.06
CA PRO A 331 -1.21 16.09 -6.11
C PRO A 331 -0.41 17.33 -6.54
N LYS A 332 -0.50 18.40 -5.76
CA LYS A 332 0.20 19.67 -6.02
C LYS A 332 1.74 19.53 -6.10
N SER A 333 2.30 18.46 -5.52
CA SER A 333 3.73 18.21 -5.39
C SER A 333 4.27 17.01 -6.17
N ASP A 334 3.41 16.26 -6.85
CA ASP A 334 3.83 15.02 -7.49
C ASP A 334 4.12 15.26 -8.96
N ARG A 335 5.00 14.43 -9.52
CA ARG A 335 5.33 14.48 -10.94
C ARG A 335 5.01 13.13 -11.54
N LEU A 336 4.34 13.17 -12.68
CA LEU A 336 4.02 12.00 -13.49
C LEU A 336 4.49 12.27 -14.91
N LEU A 337 5.23 11.32 -15.47
CA LEU A 337 5.67 11.31 -16.86
C LEU A 337 5.04 10.11 -17.56
N TYR A 338 4.19 10.38 -18.56
CA TYR A 338 3.59 9.33 -19.37
C TYR A 338 4.60 8.82 -20.41
N TYR A 339 5.07 7.60 -20.22
CA TYR A 339 6.00 6.91 -21.13
C TYR A 339 5.28 6.36 -22.37
N GLY A 340 4.02 5.96 -22.22
CA GLY A 340 3.17 5.50 -23.33
C GLY A 340 3.21 4.01 -23.63
N LEU A 341 4.07 3.25 -22.94
CA LEU A 341 4.17 1.79 -23.04
C LEU A 341 4.27 1.19 -21.64
N VAL A 342 3.88 -0.08 -21.48
CA VAL A 342 3.95 -0.80 -20.20
C VAL A 342 5.21 -1.66 -20.05
N SER A 343 6.16 -1.52 -20.97
CA SER A 343 7.42 -2.25 -20.97
C SER A 343 8.53 -1.39 -21.60
N PRO A 344 9.73 -1.37 -21.01
CA PRO A 344 10.86 -0.63 -21.56
C PRO A 344 11.59 -1.41 -22.66
N GLN A 345 11.23 -2.67 -22.93
CA GLN A 345 11.97 -3.58 -23.82
C GLN A 345 12.20 -3.01 -25.23
N THR A 346 11.24 -2.27 -25.77
CA THR A 346 11.34 -1.70 -27.13
C THR A 346 12.28 -0.50 -27.20
N SER A 347 12.54 0.18 -26.07
CA SER A 347 13.45 1.33 -26.03
C SER A 347 13.99 1.59 -24.61
N PRO A 348 14.95 0.76 -24.13
CA PRO A 348 15.52 0.93 -22.79
C PRO A 348 16.20 2.29 -22.59
N VAL A 349 16.84 2.82 -23.64
CA VAL A 349 17.47 4.15 -23.63
C VAL A 349 16.44 5.24 -23.37
N ARG A 350 15.27 5.19 -24.04
CA ARG A 350 14.19 6.14 -23.81
C ARG A 350 13.63 6.03 -22.39
N TYR A 351 13.45 4.82 -21.88
CA TYR A 351 13.05 4.62 -20.48
C TYR A 351 14.03 5.29 -19.50
N LEU A 352 15.34 5.11 -19.68
CA LEU A 352 16.35 5.77 -18.84
C LEU A 352 16.34 7.30 -18.97
N GLN A 353 16.05 7.84 -20.16
CA GLN A 353 15.85 9.29 -20.33
C GLN A 353 14.67 9.80 -19.49
N TYR A 354 13.57 9.04 -19.42
CA TYR A 354 12.42 9.39 -18.58
C TYR A 354 12.74 9.30 -17.09
N VAL A 355 13.44 8.25 -16.64
CA VAL A 355 13.91 8.13 -15.25
C VAL A 355 14.80 9.32 -14.89
N ASN A 356 15.76 9.69 -15.75
CA ASN A 356 16.62 10.85 -15.50
C ASN A 356 15.83 12.16 -15.49
N LYS A 357 14.84 12.31 -16.37
CA LYS A 357 13.96 13.49 -16.38
C LYS A 357 13.16 13.59 -15.08
N LEU A 358 12.63 12.48 -14.59
CA LEU A 358 11.89 12.43 -13.33
C LEU A 358 12.78 12.84 -12.14
N ARG A 359 14.01 12.32 -12.09
CA ARG A 359 15.02 12.72 -11.09
C ARG A 359 15.36 14.21 -11.16
N GLN A 360 15.50 14.77 -12.35
CA GLN A 360 15.75 16.21 -12.53
C GLN A 360 14.59 17.06 -11.99
N LEU A 361 13.34 16.65 -12.24
CA LEU A 361 12.16 17.33 -11.73
C LEU A 361 12.13 17.32 -10.20
N TRP A 362 12.41 16.16 -9.60
CA TRP A 362 12.52 16.04 -8.14
C TRP A 362 13.61 16.97 -7.58
N ASN A 363 14.81 16.98 -8.17
CA ASN A 363 15.88 17.89 -7.74
C ASN A 363 15.48 19.37 -7.81
N ILE A 364 14.67 19.76 -8.81
CA ILE A 364 14.16 21.13 -8.95
C ILE A 364 13.15 21.44 -7.84
N ASP A 365 12.26 20.51 -7.53
CA ASP A 365 11.21 20.73 -6.54
C ASP A 365 11.75 20.68 -5.10
N GLN A 366 12.76 19.84 -4.82
CA GLN A 366 13.41 19.80 -3.51
C GLN A 366 14.17 21.09 -3.17
N LYS A 367 14.69 21.81 -4.16
CA LYS A 367 15.29 23.14 -3.92
C LYS A 367 14.29 24.20 -3.46
N LYS A 368 12.99 23.96 -3.66
CA LYS A 368 11.92 24.89 -3.29
C LYS A 368 11.30 24.58 -1.92
N THR A 369 11.58 23.42 -1.36
CA THR A 369 11.04 22.96 -0.08
C THR A 369 12.08 23.16 1.03
N ASN A 370 11.65 23.45 2.25
CA ASN A 370 12.56 23.50 3.40
C ASN A 370 13.25 22.15 3.56
N GLN A 371 14.53 22.18 3.96
CA GLN A 371 15.36 20.98 4.15
C GLN A 371 14.74 20.05 5.20
N LYS A 372 14.12 18.98 4.71
CA LYS A 372 13.74 17.80 5.52
C LYS A 372 14.70 16.66 5.19
N ARG A 373 15.03 15.84 6.17
CA ARG A 373 15.76 14.59 5.97
C ARG A 373 14.86 13.62 5.19
N SER A 374 15.13 13.49 3.91
CA SER A 374 14.28 12.75 2.98
C SER A 374 14.72 11.29 2.84
N LEU A 375 13.79 10.36 3.03
CA LEU A 375 13.90 8.98 2.55
C LEU A 375 13.31 8.91 1.14
N ILE A 376 14.08 8.38 0.20
CA ILE A 376 13.63 8.10 -1.16
C ILE A 376 13.55 6.59 -1.34
N LEU A 377 12.35 6.09 -1.61
CA LEU A 377 12.12 4.70 -1.98
C LEU A 377 11.91 4.62 -3.48
N ILE A 378 12.70 3.81 -4.19
CA ILE A 378 12.62 3.66 -5.64
C ILE A 378 12.16 2.25 -5.98
N ASN A 379 10.95 2.14 -6.51
CA ASN A 379 10.46 0.92 -7.15
C ASN A 379 11.01 0.81 -8.57
N THR A 380 11.50 -0.37 -8.95
CA THR A 380 12.03 -0.62 -10.29
C THR A 380 11.27 -1.72 -11.02
N MET A 381 11.35 -1.70 -12.35
CA MET A 381 10.89 -2.80 -13.20
C MET A 381 11.45 -4.16 -12.74
N GLY A 382 10.64 -5.21 -12.90
CA GLY A 382 11.13 -6.59 -12.83
C GLY A 382 11.98 -6.96 -14.05
N TRP A 383 13.29 -6.80 -13.95
CA TRP A 383 14.23 -7.27 -14.99
C TRP A 383 14.53 -8.75 -14.73
N GLY A 384 14.14 -9.63 -15.66
CA GLY A 384 14.57 -11.02 -15.71
C GLY A 384 15.64 -11.20 -16.80
N THR A 385 16.47 -12.22 -16.65
CA THR A 385 17.37 -12.71 -17.70
C THR A 385 16.67 -13.59 -18.72
#